data_AF-A0AB37J8N8-F1
#
_entry.id   AF-A0AB37J8N8-F1
#
_cell.length_a   1.000
_cell.length_b   1.000
_cell.length_c   1.000
_cell.angle_alpha   90.00
_cell.angle_beta   90.00
_cell.angle_gamma   90.00
#
_symmetry.space_group_name_H-M   'P 1'
#
loop_
_entity.id
_entity.type
_entity.pdbx_description
1 polymer ?
#
loop_
_entity_poly.entity_id
_entity_poly.type
_entity_poly.pdbx_seq_one_letter_code
_entity_poly.pdbx_strand_id
1 'polypeptide(L)' 'MKNIIVEKDNLNNTCTECGAKLEYNDEWDDMFDRYDQTTPNFDMVTNRLYQDGIPKYKCTKCKVAFLVAHR' A
#
# COMPACT_ATOMS: atom_id res chain seq x y z
N MET A 1 -11.79 -4.78 -9.07
CA MET A 1 -10.78 -3.72 -8.94
C MET A 1 -9.43 -4.33 -9.30
N LYS A 2 -8.64 -3.71 -10.19
CA LYS A 2 -7.34 -4.26 -10.61
C LYS A 2 -6.29 -3.87 -9.57
N ASN A 3 -5.46 -4.82 -9.18
CA ASN A 3 -4.36 -4.63 -8.23
C ASN A 3 -3.02 -4.74 -8.98
N ILE A 4 -2.08 -3.84 -8.69
CA ILE A 4 -0.71 -3.86 -9.20
C ILE A 4 0.22 -4.01 -8.00
N ILE A 5 1.08 -5.03 -8.02
CA ILE A 5 2.10 -5.22 -6.99
C ILE A 5 3.37 -4.51 -7.42
N VAL A 6 3.92 -3.66 -6.55
CA VAL A 6 5.20 -2.98 -6.75
C VAL A 6 6.21 -3.44 -5.72
N GLU A 7 7.44 -3.74 -6.17
CA GLU A 7 8.51 -4.24 -5.30
C GLU A 7 9.18 -3.14 -4.45
N LYS A 8 8.99 -1.87 -4.81
CA LYS A 8 9.55 -0.72 -4.11
C LYS A 8 8.54 0.40 -4.07
N ASP A 9 8.63 1.22 -3.01
CA ASP A 9 7.83 2.41 -2.79
C ASP A 9 8.09 3.56 -3.77
N ASN A 10 8.76 3.26 -4.89
CA ASN A 10 9.25 4.24 -5.85
C ASN A 10 8.19 4.59 -6.90
N LEU A 11 6.94 4.74 -6.46
CA LEU A 11 5.86 5.22 -7.30
C LEU A 11 6.01 6.73 -7.43
N ASN A 12 6.18 7.24 -8.65
CA ASN A 12 6.29 8.69 -8.94
C ASN A 12 4.94 9.44 -8.78
N ASN A 13 4.13 9.09 -7.77
CA ASN A 13 2.78 9.61 -7.51
C ASN A 13 1.84 9.60 -8.73
N THR A 14 2.15 8.79 -9.74
CA THR A 14 1.48 8.76 -11.04
C THR A 14 1.12 7.33 -11.40
N CYS A 15 -0.12 7.12 -11.79
CA CYS A 15 -0.66 5.82 -12.16
C CYS A 15 -0.06 5.37 -13.49
N THR A 16 0.59 4.20 -13.49
CA THR A 16 1.19 3.59 -14.68
C THR A 16 0.16 3.20 -15.75
N GLU A 17 -1.11 3.03 -15.39
CA GLU A 17 -2.16 2.58 -16.30
C GLU A 17 -2.86 3.74 -17.03
N CYS A 18 -2.99 4.91 -16.39
CA CYS A 18 -3.78 6.02 -16.94
C CYS A 18 -3.12 7.40 -16.82
N GLY A 19 -1.94 7.50 -16.22
CA GLY A 19 -1.19 8.75 -16.04
C GLY A 19 -1.78 9.71 -14.99
N ALA A 20 -2.91 9.37 -14.35
CA ALA A 20 -3.50 10.20 -13.30
C ALA A 20 -2.73 10.09 -11.98
N LYS A 21 -2.96 11.03 -11.07
CA LYS A 21 -2.31 11.03 -9.75
C LYS A 21 -2.72 9.82 -8.90
N LEU A 22 -1.79 9.32 -8.11
CA LEU A 22 -2.02 8.35 -7.06
C LEU A 22 -2.33 9.07 -5.74
N GLU A 23 -3.35 8.61 -5.04
CA GLU A 23 -3.65 9.00 -3.67
C GLU A 23 -3.14 7.94 -2.70
N TYR A 24 -2.54 8.40 -1.61
CA TYR A 24 -2.13 7.55 -0.51
C TYR A 24 -3.37 6.97 0.20
N ASN A 25 -3.26 5.75 0.71
CA ASN A 25 -4.27 5.14 1.54
C ASN A 25 -3.89 5.34 3.01
N ASP A 26 -4.52 6.32 3.67
CA ASP A 26 -4.20 6.69 5.06
C ASP A 26 -4.34 5.51 6.04
N GLU A 27 -5.18 4.52 5.72
CA GLU A 27 -5.32 3.26 6.47
C GLU A 27 -3.97 2.51 6.62
N TRP A 28 -3.04 2.70 5.70
CA TRP A 28 -1.72 2.10 5.73
C TRP A 28 -0.84 2.70 6.83
N ASP A 29 -0.85 4.03 7.01
CA ASP A 29 -0.13 4.70 8.10
C ASP A 29 -0.83 4.50 9.45
N ASP A 30 -2.17 4.60 9.46
CA ASP A 30 -2.99 4.32 10.64
C ASP A 30 -2.71 2.92 11.23
N MET A 31 -2.43 1.96 10.36
CA MET A 31 -1.99 0.63 10.77
C MET A 31 -0.63 0.72 11.45
N PHE A 32 0.40 1.35 10.89
CA PHE A 32 1.70 1.44 11.56
C PHE A 32 1.70 2.25 12.87
N ASP A 33 0.96 3.37 12.91
CA ASP A 33 0.96 4.29 14.06
C ASP A 33 0.35 3.68 15.33
N ARG A 34 -0.50 2.65 15.18
CA ARG A 34 -1.20 2.02 16.30
C ARG A 34 -0.45 0.84 16.92
N TYR A 35 0.72 0.44 16.40
CA TYR A 35 1.45 -0.71 16.92
C TYR A 35 2.90 -0.42 17.30
N ASP A 36 3.32 -1.07 18.37
CA ASP A 36 4.70 -1.09 18.83
C ASP A 36 5.51 -2.12 18.03
N GLN A 37 6.56 -1.65 17.35
CA GLN A 37 7.45 -2.44 16.50
C GLN A 37 8.20 -3.57 17.24
N THR A 38 8.20 -3.54 18.57
CA THR A 38 8.85 -4.56 19.41
C THR A 38 7.94 -5.73 19.77
N THR A 39 6.66 -5.68 19.36
CA THR A 39 5.66 -6.68 19.73
C THR A 39 5.35 -7.64 18.58
N PRO A 40 4.97 -8.91 18.86
CA PRO A 40 4.55 -9.86 17.83
C PRO A 40 3.36 -9.37 16.96
N ASN A 41 2.56 -8.42 17.47
CA ASN A 41 1.47 -7.82 16.72
C ASN A 41 1.98 -6.97 15.55
N PHE A 42 3.19 -6.41 15.63
CA PHE A 42 3.79 -5.69 14.52
C PHE A 42 4.03 -6.59 13.31
N ASP A 43 4.51 -7.82 13.51
CA ASP A 43 4.70 -8.79 12.43
C ASP A 43 3.37 -9.16 11.76
N MET A 44 2.30 -9.28 12.56
CA MET A 44 0.95 -9.52 12.02
C MET A 44 0.44 -8.37 11.15
N VAL A 45 0.70 -7.12 11.56
CA VAL A 45 0.29 -5.90 10.85
C VAL A 45 1.09 -5.74 9.56
N THR A 46 2.40 -6.00 9.66
CA THR A 46 3.31 -6.03 8.51
C THR A 46 2.84 -7.09 7.51
N ASN A 47 2.55 -8.32 7.96
CA ASN A 47 2.00 -9.36 7.09
C ASN A 47 0.65 -8.95 6.47
N ARG A 48 -0.24 -8.28 7.21
CA ARG A 48 -1.50 -7.77 6.65
C ARG A 48 -1.29 -6.74 5.53
N LEU A 49 -0.37 -5.80 5.72
CA LEU A 49 -0.10 -4.76 4.74
C LEU A 49 0.55 -5.35 3.47
N TYR A 50 1.52 -6.25 3.64
CA TYR A 50 2.34 -6.74 2.53
C TYR A 50 1.88 -8.07 1.93
N GLN A 51 1.17 -8.93 2.67
CA GLN A 51 0.67 -10.23 2.21
C GLN A 51 -0.85 -10.25 2.02
N ASP A 52 -1.63 -9.67 2.94
CA ASP A 52 -3.11 -9.68 2.83
C ASP A 52 -3.63 -8.65 1.81
N GLY A 53 -2.74 -7.84 1.24
CA GLY A 53 -3.05 -7.04 0.05
C GLY A 53 -3.88 -5.79 0.35
N ILE A 54 -3.65 -5.14 1.49
CA ILE A 54 -4.07 -3.75 1.68
C ILE A 54 -3.30 -2.92 0.65
N PRO A 55 -3.93 -1.96 -0.06
CA PRO A 55 -3.24 -1.11 -1.03
C PRO A 55 -2.73 0.19 -0.41
N LYS A 56 -1.51 0.58 -0.81
CA LYS A 56 -0.81 1.77 -0.29
C LYS A 56 -1.22 3.00 -1.05
N TYR A 57 -1.47 2.81 -2.34
CA TYR A 57 -1.95 3.87 -3.21
C TYR A 57 -3.14 3.42 -4.03
N LYS A 58 -4.04 4.35 -4.32
CA LYS A 58 -5.19 4.16 -5.21
C LYS A 58 -5.17 5.24 -6.28
N CYS A 59 -5.40 4.86 -7.53
CA CYS A 59 -5.56 5.86 -8.59
C CYS A 59 -6.93 6.53 -8.48
N THR A 60 -6.93 7.86 -8.51
CA THR A 60 -8.15 8.67 -8.40
C THR A 60 -9.12 8.46 -9.57
N LYS A 61 -8.58 8.14 -10.75
CA LYS A 61 -9.34 8.03 -12.01
C LYS A 61 -9.73 6.59 -12.34
N CYS A 62 -8.76 5.71 -12.57
CA CYS A 62 -9.02 4.32 -12.99
C CYS A 62 -9.27 3.36 -11.82
N LYS A 63 -9.18 3.84 -10.57
CA LYS A 63 -9.42 3.06 -9.34
C LYS A 63 -8.54 1.81 -9.20
N VAL A 64 -7.41 1.77 -9.92
CA VAL A 64 -6.39 0.73 -9.76
C VAL A 64 -5.73 0.91 -8.40
N ALA A 65 -5.56 -0.20 -7.69
CA ALA A 65 -4.94 -0.26 -6.38
C ALA A 65 -3.50 -0.74 -6.51
N PHE A 66 -2.58 -0.11 -5.78
CA PHE A 66 -1.16 -0.44 -5.79
C PHE A 66 -0.79 -1.03 -4.43
N LEU A 67 -0.38 -2.29 -4.46
CA LEU A 67 0.10 -3.08 -3.33
C LEU A 67 1.62 -2.97 -3.31
N VAL A 68 2.22 -2.74 -2.16
CA VAL A 68 3.68 -2.81 -2.01
C VAL A 68 4.03 -4.20 -1.51
N ALA A 69 5.05 -4.83 -2.08
CA ALA A 69 5.59 -6.09 -1.57
C ALA A 69 6.78 -5.82 -0.62
N HIS A 70 6.82 -6.52 0.51
CA HIS A 70 8.00 -6.56 1.37
C HIS A 70 8.90 -7.72 0.91
N ARG A 71 10.14 -7.42 0.55
CA ARG A 71 11.15 -8.43 0.22
C ARG A 71 12.10 -8.65 1.38
#